data_AF-A0A977NMC6-F1
#
_entry.id   AF-A0A977NMC6-F1
#
_cell.length_a   1.000
_cell.length_b   1.000
_cell.length_c   1.000
_cell.angle_alpha   90.00
_cell.angle_beta   90.00
_cell.angle_gamma   90.00
#
_symmetry.space_group_name_H-M   'P 1'
#
loop_
_entity.id
_entity.type
_entity.pdbx_description
1 polymer ?
#
loop_
_entity_poly.entity_id
_entity_poly.type
_entity_poly.pdbx_seq_one_letter_code
_entity_poly.pdbx_strand_id
1 'polypeptide(L)'
;MALDPNVLNPYVLLDPAVAPLASAVFTAASIALSLVISWYFFRSYRFAGFGYLLGLPAGFVFLAASFAFEQAGFAYSTDPLLHPAFFWLQLALQSEALALIAISYYFKNAGEQEEGRHRLGIKDAGMILLPLVMVAVPFLLPTSEIASKPYFNYAKLADFSLYMRVFNMAVLAYIFTNAVSSLAKSGMAKMLYVPAAFALLWLEQYSLVMVYFDNSVFAFAGSIIARVGGLALFAYVMHSATSRRRIEVEARKAA
;
A
#
# COMPACT_ATOMS: atom_id res chain seq x y z
N MET A 1 -15.79 -5.19 29.91
CA MET A 1 -14.93 -6.26 29.36
C MET A 1 -13.80 -5.54 28.65
N ALA A 2 -12.57 -5.60 29.16
CA ALA A 2 -11.43 -4.95 28.51
C ALA A 2 -11.21 -5.63 27.15
N LEU A 3 -11.17 -4.86 26.06
CA LEU A 3 -10.79 -5.40 24.76
C LEU A 3 -9.38 -5.99 24.87
N ASP A 4 -9.20 -7.20 24.33
CA ASP A 4 -7.88 -7.80 24.18
C ASP A 4 -7.00 -6.83 23.38
N PRO A 5 -5.82 -6.42 23.87
CA PRO A 5 -4.93 -5.52 23.14
C PRO A 5 -4.46 -6.10 21.80
N ASN A 6 -4.63 -7.41 21.55
CA ASN A 6 -4.22 -8.09 20.32
C ASN A 6 -5.33 -8.16 19.26
N VAL A 7 -6.04 -7.07 19.02
CA VAL A 7 -7.06 -7.03 17.97
C VAL A 7 -6.37 -7.05 16.60
N LEU A 8 -6.38 -8.21 15.93
CA LEU A 8 -5.86 -8.34 14.56
C LEU A 8 -6.70 -7.52 13.56
N ASN A 9 -8.03 -7.52 13.72
CA ASN A 9 -8.92 -6.77 12.85
C ASN A 9 -9.62 -5.61 13.58
N PRO A 10 -9.25 -4.34 13.32
CA PRO A 10 -9.82 -3.20 14.02
C PRO A 10 -11.32 -2.97 13.76
N TYR A 11 -11.96 -3.62 12.78
CA TYR A 11 -13.42 -3.55 12.61
C TYR A 11 -14.19 -4.06 13.84
N VAL A 12 -13.56 -4.85 14.72
CA VAL A 12 -14.13 -5.24 16.02
C VAL A 12 -14.37 -4.03 16.95
N LEU A 13 -13.71 -2.90 16.69
CA LEU A 13 -13.91 -1.65 17.44
C LEU A 13 -15.19 -0.92 17.03
N LEU A 14 -15.79 -1.24 15.88
CA LEU A 14 -17.05 -0.67 15.45
C LEU A 14 -18.23 -1.45 16.05
N ASP A 15 -19.40 -0.80 16.06
CA ASP A 15 -20.66 -1.47 16.42
C ASP A 15 -20.85 -2.72 15.54
N PRO A 16 -21.09 -3.91 16.12
CA PRO A 16 -21.32 -5.15 15.37
C PRO A 16 -22.42 -5.05 14.30
N ALA A 17 -23.40 -4.16 14.48
CA ALA A 17 -24.46 -3.92 13.49
C ALA A 17 -23.94 -3.20 12.24
N VAL A 18 -22.88 -2.39 12.37
CA VAL A 18 -22.34 -1.53 11.31
C VAL A 18 -21.03 -2.10 10.74
N ALA A 19 -20.25 -2.81 11.54
CA ALA A 19 -18.92 -3.32 11.18
C ALA A 19 -18.88 -4.11 9.86
N PRO A 20 -19.82 -5.05 9.58
CA PRO A 20 -19.78 -5.82 8.33
C PRO A 20 -20.00 -4.96 7.10
N LEU A 21 -20.97 -4.03 7.16
CA LEU A 21 -21.28 -3.13 6.05
C LEU A 21 -20.13 -2.15 5.83
N ALA A 22 -19.60 -1.55 6.90
CA ALA A 22 -18.46 -0.65 6.82
C ALA A 22 -17.24 -1.35 6.20
N SER A 23 -16.89 -2.55 6.69
CA SER A 23 -15.80 -3.36 6.13
C SER A 23 -16.00 -3.60 4.64
N ALA A 24 -17.17 -4.09 4.23
CA ALA A 24 -17.44 -4.39 2.83
C ALA A 24 -17.33 -3.14 1.93
N VAL A 25 -17.93 -2.02 2.35
CA VAL A 25 -17.94 -0.77 1.56
C VAL A 25 -16.53 -0.20 1.41
N PHE A 26 -15.80 -0.05 2.53
CA PHE A 26 -14.49 0.59 2.50
C PHE A 26 -13.41 -0.29 1.88
N THR A 27 -13.46 -1.61 2.07
CA THR A 27 -12.54 -2.53 1.38
C THR A 27 -12.83 -2.58 -0.12
N ALA A 28 -14.10 -2.70 -0.54
CA ALA A 28 -14.47 -2.68 -1.96
C ALA A 28 -14.04 -1.36 -2.64
N ALA A 29 -14.26 -0.22 -1.99
CA ALA A 29 -13.80 1.08 -2.49
C ALA A 29 -12.27 1.11 -2.64
N SER A 30 -11.53 0.62 -1.63
CA SER A 30 -10.06 0.61 -1.64
C SER A 30 -9.50 -0.32 -2.72
N ILE A 31 -10.12 -1.50 -2.92
CA ILE A 31 -9.79 -2.43 -4.00
C ILE A 31 -10.02 -1.77 -5.37
N ALA A 32 -11.23 -1.23 -5.59
CA ALA A 32 -11.59 -0.62 -6.86
C ALA A 32 -10.67 0.56 -7.21
N LEU A 33 -10.40 1.46 -6.26
CA LEU A 33 -9.50 2.59 -6.48
C LEU A 33 -8.07 2.14 -6.77
N SER A 34 -7.55 1.15 -6.04
CA SER A 34 -6.21 0.61 -6.27
C SER A 34 -6.08 -0.01 -7.66
N LEU A 35 -7.07 -0.78 -8.11
CA LEU A 35 -7.09 -1.37 -9.46
C LEU A 35 -7.20 -0.29 -10.55
N VAL A 36 -8.01 0.75 -10.33
CA VAL A 36 -8.11 1.88 -11.27
C VAL A 36 -6.77 2.61 -11.39
N ILE A 37 -6.06 2.87 -10.28
CA ILE A 37 -4.74 3.48 -10.31
C ILE A 37 -3.74 2.58 -11.04
N SER A 38 -3.74 1.28 -10.70
CA SER A 38 -2.89 0.29 -11.37
C SER A 38 -3.13 0.27 -12.88
N TRP A 39 -4.39 0.28 -13.32
CA TRP A 39 -4.76 0.32 -14.73
C TRP A 39 -4.20 1.56 -15.45
N TYR A 40 -4.29 2.75 -14.84
CA TYR A 40 -3.70 3.97 -15.42
C TYR A 40 -2.19 3.88 -15.58
N PHE A 41 -1.49 3.32 -14.59
CA PHE A 41 -0.05 3.10 -14.67
C PHE A 41 0.34 2.02 -15.68
N PHE A 42 -0.40 0.91 -15.72
CA PHE A 42 -0.17 -0.16 -16.68
C PHE A 42 -0.35 0.33 -18.12
N ARG A 43 -1.39 1.13 -18.36
CA ARG A 43 -1.59 1.79 -19.65
C ARG A 43 -0.41 2.70 -19.99
N SER A 44 0.08 3.48 -19.04
CA SER A 44 1.23 4.37 -19.23
C SER A 44 2.53 3.58 -19.52
N TYR A 45 2.75 2.48 -18.80
CA TYR A 45 3.87 1.57 -19.01
C TYR A 45 3.86 0.98 -20.42
N ARG A 46 2.69 0.51 -20.91
CA ARG A 46 2.55 -0.06 -22.26
C ARG A 46 2.99 0.92 -23.35
N PHE A 47 2.87 2.23 -23.13
CA PHE A 47 3.31 3.24 -24.09
C PHE A 47 4.78 3.65 -23.92
N ALA A 48 5.30 3.66 -22.70
CA ALA A 48 6.66 4.13 -22.41
C ALA A 48 7.73 3.04 -22.47
N GLY A 49 7.39 1.78 -22.18
CA GLY A 49 8.29 0.62 -22.25
C GLY A 49 9.37 0.55 -21.17
N PHE A 50 9.42 1.49 -20.22
CA PHE A 50 10.46 1.49 -19.18
C PHE A 50 10.15 0.52 -18.03
N GLY A 51 10.99 -0.49 -17.84
CA GLY A 51 10.82 -1.55 -16.83
C GLY A 51 10.63 -1.04 -15.40
N TYR A 52 11.29 0.05 -15.00
CA TYR A 52 11.14 0.62 -13.66
C TYR A 52 9.73 1.16 -13.37
N LEU A 53 8.94 1.47 -14.41
CA LEU A 53 7.54 1.89 -14.26
C LEU A 53 6.60 0.74 -13.94
N LEU A 54 7.05 -0.53 -14.00
CA LEU A 54 6.22 -1.70 -13.71
C LEU A 54 5.97 -1.90 -12.19
N GLY A 55 6.85 -1.39 -11.34
CA GLY A 55 6.68 -1.47 -9.87
C GLY A 55 5.46 -0.69 -9.37
N LEU A 56 5.10 0.42 -10.02
CA LEU A 56 3.89 1.20 -9.71
C LEU A 56 2.58 0.40 -9.93
N PRO A 57 2.26 -0.10 -11.16
CA PRO A 57 1.05 -0.87 -11.37
C PRO A 57 1.05 -2.16 -10.57
N ALA A 58 2.19 -2.87 -10.47
CA ALA A 58 2.29 -4.09 -9.66
C ALA A 58 2.02 -3.80 -8.18
N GLY A 59 2.61 -2.73 -7.61
CA GLY A 59 2.37 -2.32 -6.25
C GLY A 59 0.89 -2.03 -5.97
N PHE A 60 0.21 -1.28 -6.84
CA PHE A 60 -1.23 -1.04 -6.66
C PHE A 60 -2.10 -2.30 -6.83
N VAL A 61 -1.69 -3.30 -7.62
CA VAL A 61 -2.37 -4.61 -7.62
C VAL A 61 -2.18 -5.32 -6.28
N PHE A 62 -0.98 -5.27 -5.72
CA PHE A 62 -0.69 -5.89 -4.42
C PHE A 62 -1.44 -5.19 -3.27
N LEU A 63 -1.62 -3.86 -3.33
CA LEU A 63 -2.53 -3.13 -2.41
C LEU A 63 -3.98 -3.61 -2.55
N ALA A 64 -4.47 -3.78 -3.79
CA ALA A 64 -5.82 -4.31 -4.01
C ALA A 64 -5.97 -5.72 -3.42
N ALA A 65 -4.97 -6.58 -3.63
CA ALA A 65 -4.95 -7.92 -3.04
C ALA A 65 -4.89 -7.87 -1.51
N SER A 66 -4.11 -6.98 -0.90
CA SER A 66 -4.08 -6.84 0.56
C SER A 66 -5.44 -6.47 1.14
N PHE A 67 -6.19 -5.56 0.48
CA PHE A 67 -7.54 -5.20 0.93
C PHE A 67 -8.56 -6.33 0.73
N ALA A 68 -8.37 -7.19 -0.28
CA ALA A 68 -9.17 -8.40 -0.41
C ALA A 68 -8.93 -9.37 0.76
N PHE A 69 -7.67 -9.53 1.19
CA PHE A 69 -7.33 -10.32 2.37
C PHE A 69 -7.80 -9.69 3.70
N GLU A 70 -7.88 -8.36 3.79
CA GLU A 70 -8.54 -7.68 4.93
C GLU A 70 -10.01 -8.11 5.06
N GLN A 71 -10.74 -8.11 3.94
CA GLN A 71 -12.13 -8.53 3.91
C GLN A 71 -12.28 -10.04 4.18
N ALA A 72 -11.39 -10.87 3.65
CA ALA A 72 -11.36 -12.30 3.95
C ALA A 72 -11.08 -12.55 5.44
N GLY A 73 -10.10 -11.85 6.02
CA GLY A 73 -9.78 -11.93 7.44
C GLY A 73 -10.98 -11.56 8.33
N PHE A 74 -11.77 -10.56 7.93
CA PHE A 74 -13.04 -10.24 8.62
C PHE A 74 -14.07 -11.37 8.49
N ALA A 75 -14.30 -11.88 7.28
CA ALA A 75 -15.29 -12.92 7.01
C ALA A 75 -14.99 -14.24 7.74
N TYR A 76 -13.71 -14.57 7.93
CA TYR A 76 -13.25 -15.77 8.62
C TYR A 76 -12.81 -15.50 10.06
N SER A 77 -13.27 -14.41 10.70
CA SER A 77 -12.84 -13.99 12.05
C SER A 77 -13.01 -15.03 13.16
N THR A 78 -13.89 -16.02 12.97
CA THR A 78 -14.11 -17.12 13.92
C THR A 78 -13.21 -18.33 13.66
N ASP A 79 -12.53 -18.38 12.51
CA ASP A 79 -11.66 -19.50 12.15
C ASP A 79 -10.24 -19.27 12.71
N PRO A 80 -9.75 -20.15 13.60
CA PRO A 80 -8.49 -19.94 14.29
C PRO A 80 -7.24 -20.12 13.42
N LEU A 81 -7.39 -20.64 12.19
CA LEU A 81 -6.29 -20.84 11.24
C LEU A 81 -6.36 -19.83 10.09
N LEU A 82 -7.54 -19.63 9.52
CA LEU A 82 -7.72 -18.74 8.38
C LEU A 82 -7.64 -17.26 8.78
N HIS A 83 -8.16 -16.87 9.95
CA HIS A 83 -8.12 -15.48 10.39
C HIS A 83 -6.69 -14.94 10.53
N PRO A 84 -5.76 -15.60 11.25
CA PRO A 84 -4.38 -15.16 11.34
C PRO A 84 -3.65 -15.20 9.99
N ALA A 85 -3.93 -16.21 9.15
CA ALA A 85 -3.29 -16.35 7.85
C ALA A 85 -3.67 -15.21 6.90
N PHE A 86 -4.95 -14.84 6.83
CA PHE A 86 -5.39 -13.72 6.00
C PHE A 86 -4.89 -12.37 6.51
N PHE A 87 -4.86 -12.17 7.83
CA PHE A 87 -4.26 -10.98 8.42
C PHE A 87 -2.77 -10.85 8.05
N TRP A 88 -2.03 -11.96 8.10
CA TRP A 88 -0.63 -11.99 7.67
C TRP A 88 -0.46 -11.66 6.19
N LEU A 89 -1.24 -12.30 5.32
CA LEU A 89 -1.19 -12.06 3.88
C LEU A 89 -1.54 -10.62 3.53
N GLN A 90 -2.51 -10.02 4.24
CA GLN A 90 -2.83 -8.61 4.12
C GLN A 90 -1.62 -7.72 4.43
N LEU A 91 -1.00 -7.87 5.61
CA LEU A 91 0.14 -7.03 6.02
C LEU A 91 1.35 -7.19 5.10
N ALA A 92 1.63 -8.43 4.71
CA ALA A 92 2.67 -8.78 3.77
C ALA A 92 2.49 -8.04 2.45
N LEU A 93 1.36 -8.26 1.78
CA LEU A 93 1.08 -7.68 0.47
C LEU A 93 1.02 -6.16 0.50
N GLN A 94 0.53 -5.57 1.60
CA GLN A 94 0.54 -4.12 1.77
C GLN A 94 1.98 -3.58 1.81
N SER A 95 2.86 -4.23 2.57
CA SER A 95 4.26 -3.82 2.71
C SER A 95 5.02 -3.99 1.40
N GLU A 96 4.76 -5.10 0.71
CA GLU A 96 5.30 -5.40 -0.62
C GLU A 96 4.90 -4.38 -1.67
N ALA A 97 3.61 -4.03 -1.67
CA ALA A 97 3.10 -3.05 -2.59
C ALA A 97 3.82 -1.71 -2.46
N LEU A 98 4.01 -1.26 -1.21
CA LEU A 98 4.73 -0.02 -0.92
C LEU A 98 6.21 -0.12 -1.31
N ALA A 99 6.86 -1.24 -1.05
CA ALA A 99 8.24 -1.47 -1.47
C ALA A 99 8.41 -1.41 -3.00
N LEU A 100 7.51 -2.06 -3.76
CA LEU A 100 7.51 -2.01 -5.22
C LEU A 100 7.32 -0.59 -5.76
N ILE A 101 6.40 0.18 -5.16
CA ILE A 101 6.21 1.59 -5.50
C ILE A 101 7.49 2.39 -5.19
N ALA A 102 8.12 2.16 -4.04
CA ALA A 102 9.34 2.84 -3.64
C ALA A 102 10.51 2.57 -4.59
N ILE A 103 10.67 1.33 -5.03
CA ILE A 103 11.66 0.93 -6.02
C ILE A 103 11.45 1.65 -7.35
N SER A 104 10.20 1.78 -7.81
CA SER A 104 9.89 2.57 -9.00
C SER A 104 10.33 4.03 -8.87
N TYR A 105 10.15 4.65 -7.70
CA TYR A 105 10.63 6.02 -7.44
C TYR A 105 12.15 6.10 -7.34
N TYR A 106 12.79 5.09 -6.74
CA TYR A 106 14.25 5.00 -6.67
C TYR A 106 14.88 4.98 -8.06
N PHE A 107 14.48 4.04 -8.91
CA PHE A 107 15.03 3.91 -10.26
C PHE A 107 14.67 5.08 -11.17
N LYS A 108 13.49 5.68 -11.00
CA LYS A 108 13.14 6.92 -11.71
C LYS A 108 14.15 8.03 -11.41
N ASN A 109 14.48 8.24 -10.13
CA ASN A 109 15.41 9.30 -9.74
C ASN A 109 16.88 8.94 -10.04
N ALA A 110 17.27 7.67 -9.94
CA ALA A 110 18.61 7.19 -10.27
C ALA A 110 18.92 7.34 -11.78
N GLY A 111 17.95 7.05 -12.65
CA GLY A 111 18.09 7.23 -14.10
C GLY A 111 18.22 8.71 -14.52
N GLU A 112 17.73 9.65 -13.72
CA GLU A 112 17.92 11.09 -13.94
C GLU A 112 19.31 11.59 -13.46
N GLN A 113 20.03 10.81 -12.64
CA GLN A 113 21.26 11.23 -11.98
C GLN A 113 22.55 10.69 -12.62
N GLU A 114 22.48 9.60 -13.39
CA GLU A 114 23.66 8.94 -13.95
C GLU A 114 23.50 8.54 -15.43
N GLU A 115 23.83 9.45 -16.35
CA GLU A 115 24.14 9.13 -17.77
C GLU A 115 25.49 8.38 -17.95
N GLY A 116 26.13 7.91 -16.87
CA GLY A 116 27.45 7.29 -16.96
C GLY A 116 27.70 6.22 -15.89
N ARG A 117 27.56 4.95 -16.29
CA ARG A 117 27.94 3.71 -15.57
C ARG A 117 27.08 3.33 -14.36
N HIS A 118 25.97 2.64 -14.65
CA HIS A 118 25.32 1.76 -13.69
C HIS A 118 26.25 0.60 -13.30
N ARG A 119 26.95 0.72 -12.17
CA ARG A 119 27.38 -0.44 -11.39
C ARG A 119 26.33 -0.64 -10.31
N LEU A 120 25.59 -1.75 -10.37
CA LEU A 120 24.68 -2.18 -9.32
C LEU A 120 25.43 -2.14 -7.99
N GLY A 121 25.17 -1.11 -7.20
CA GLY A 121 25.76 -0.94 -5.88
C GLY A 121 25.08 -1.86 -4.88
N ILE A 122 25.75 -2.11 -3.76
CA ILE A 122 25.18 -2.86 -2.63
C ILE A 122 23.85 -2.21 -2.16
N LYS A 123 23.71 -0.90 -2.32
CA LYS A 123 22.47 -0.14 -2.04
C LYS A 123 21.32 -0.54 -2.97
N ASP A 124 21.58 -0.69 -4.27
CA ASP A 124 20.59 -1.13 -5.27
C ASP A 124 20.14 -2.55 -4.97
N ALA A 125 21.10 -3.44 -4.70
CA ALA A 125 20.81 -4.82 -4.33
C ALA A 125 19.93 -4.89 -3.08
N GLY A 126 20.22 -4.08 -2.05
CA GLY A 126 19.42 -4.01 -0.83
C GLY A 126 17.98 -3.56 -1.09
N MET A 127 17.77 -2.52 -1.90
CA MET A 127 16.41 -2.05 -2.22
C MET A 127 15.61 -3.05 -3.05
N ILE A 128 16.25 -3.80 -3.96
CA ILE A 128 15.61 -4.85 -4.76
C ILE A 128 15.32 -6.10 -3.91
N LEU A 129 16.22 -6.48 -3.01
CA LEU A 129 16.04 -7.64 -2.14
C LEU A 129 14.95 -7.42 -1.08
N LEU A 130 14.72 -6.17 -0.68
CA LEU A 130 13.80 -5.81 0.39
C LEU A 130 12.38 -6.39 0.17
N PRO A 131 11.69 -6.15 -0.98
CA PRO A 131 10.43 -6.84 -1.28
C PRO A 131 10.59 -8.35 -1.38
N LEU A 132 11.68 -8.86 -1.98
CA LEU A 132 11.85 -10.31 -2.13
C LEU A 132 11.92 -11.04 -0.76
N VAL A 133 12.62 -10.47 0.21
CA VAL A 133 12.73 -10.98 1.57
C VAL A 133 11.40 -10.83 2.32
N MET A 134 10.72 -9.70 2.15
CA MET A 134 9.47 -9.41 2.83
C MET A 134 8.27 -10.20 2.25
N VAL A 135 8.31 -10.64 0.99
CA VAL A 135 7.40 -11.67 0.42
C VAL A 135 7.69 -13.02 1.04
N ALA A 136 8.96 -13.39 1.18
CA ALA A 136 9.35 -14.72 1.64
C ALA A 136 9.01 -14.98 3.12
N VAL A 137 9.16 -13.96 3.97
CA VAL A 137 8.84 -14.05 5.42
C VAL A 137 7.41 -14.56 5.70
N PRO A 138 6.34 -14.03 5.07
CA PRO A 138 4.96 -14.52 5.16
C PRO A 138 4.73 -15.94 4.66
N PHE A 139 5.60 -16.51 3.84
CA PHE A 139 5.49 -17.92 3.42
C PHE A 139 6.34 -18.84 4.30
N LEU A 140 7.45 -18.35 4.85
CA LEU A 140 8.39 -19.13 5.67
C LEU A 140 7.97 -19.26 7.15
N LEU A 141 7.39 -18.20 7.74
CA LEU A 141 6.98 -18.21 9.15
C LEU A 141 5.72 -19.06 9.39
N PRO A 142 4.63 -18.93 8.60
CA PRO A 142 3.46 -19.80 8.71
C PRO A 142 3.79 -21.28 8.52
N THR A 143 4.58 -21.63 7.52
CA THR A 143 4.83 -23.05 7.20
C THR A 143 5.64 -23.75 8.28
N SER A 144 6.59 -23.06 8.93
CA SER A 144 7.39 -23.60 10.02
C SER A 144 6.65 -23.64 11.37
N GLU A 145 5.80 -22.64 11.67
CA GLU A 145 4.96 -22.67 12.88
C GLU A 145 3.77 -23.64 12.73
N ILE A 146 3.08 -23.69 11.59
CA ILE A 146 2.02 -24.69 11.32
C ILE A 146 2.55 -26.12 11.44
N ALA A 147 3.80 -26.37 10.99
CA ALA A 147 4.43 -27.68 11.08
C ALA A 147 4.84 -28.06 12.51
N SER A 148 5.01 -27.11 13.43
CA SER A 148 5.55 -27.34 14.78
C SER A 148 4.58 -27.08 15.92
N LYS A 149 3.54 -26.24 15.73
CA LYS A 149 2.47 -25.95 16.70
C LYS A 149 1.14 -25.71 15.97
N PRO A 150 0.03 -26.37 16.39
CA PRO A 150 -1.26 -26.27 15.69
C PRO A 150 -1.97 -24.91 15.85
N TYR A 151 -1.44 -23.99 16.65
CA TYR A 151 -2.05 -22.68 16.89
C TYR A 151 -1.02 -21.57 16.70
N PHE A 152 -1.33 -20.61 15.82
CA PHE A 152 -0.56 -19.38 15.65
C PHE A 152 -0.52 -18.59 16.97
N ASN A 153 0.67 -18.11 17.35
CA ASN A 153 0.80 -17.27 18.53
C ASN A 153 0.28 -15.83 18.25
N TYR A 154 -0.99 -15.59 18.59
CA TYR A 154 -1.72 -14.33 18.35
C TYR A 154 -1.02 -13.07 18.89
N ALA A 155 -0.41 -13.13 20.08
CA ALA A 155 0.25 -11.96 20.67
C ALA A 155 1.48 -11.53 19.86
N LYS A 156 2.28 -12.50 19.39
CA LYS A 156 3.44 -12.21 18.54
C LYS A 156 3.04 -11.65 17.18
N LEU A 157 1.85 -12.00 16.67
CA LEU A 157 1.31 -11.45 15.43
C LEU A 157 0.97 -9.96 15.57
N ALA A 158 0.34 -9.58 16.68
CA ALA A 158 -0.02 -8.19 16.94
C ALA A 158 1.24 -7.32 17.02
N ASP A 159 2.27 -7.76 17.74
CA ASP A 159 3.56 -7.06 17.82
C ASP A 159 4.24 -6.95 16.45
N PHE A 160 4.16 -8.01 15.64
CA PHE A 160 4.71 -7.98 14.28
C PHE A 160 3.96 -7.00 13.37
N SER A 161 2.65 -6.86 13.54
CA SER A 161 1.86 -5.88 12.80
C SER A 161 2.33 -4.44 13.05
N LEU A 162 2.77 -4.13 14.28
CA LEU A 162 3.35 -2.83 14.61
C LEU A 162 4.64 -2.59 13.82
N TYR A 163 5.56 -3.56 13.79
CA TYR A 163 6.81 -3.44 13.03
C TYR A 163 6.55 -3.22 11.53
N MET A 164 5.61 -3.97 10.95
CA MET A 164 5.23 -3.81 9.54
C MET A 164 4.61 -2.43 9.26
N ARG A 165 3.76 -1.92 10.15
CA ARG A 165 3.18 -0.56 10.00
C ARG A 165 4.26 0.52 10.07
N VAL A 166 5.21 0.42 11.01
CA VAL A 166 6.35 1.36 11.11
C VAL A 166 7.23 1.28 9.86
N PHE A 167 7.48 0.09 9.34
CA PHE A 167 8.18 -0.09 8.07
C PHE A 167 7.42 0.60 6.91
N ASN A 168 6.12 0.38 6.80
CA ASN A 168 5.27 0.99 5.77
C ASN A 168 5.29 2.52 5.85
N MET A 169 5.26 3.08 7.07
CA MET A 169 5.43 4.51 7.29
C MET A 169 6.78 5.02 6.78
N ALA A 170 7.89 4.31 7.06
CA ALA A 170 9.21 4.70 6.57
C ALA A 170 9.29 4.67 5.03
N VAL A 171 8.73 3.62 4.41
CA VAL A 171 8.66 3.49 2.95
C VAL A 171 7.79 4.59 2.33
N LEU A 172 6.64 4.91 2.92
CA LEU A 172 5.76 5.99 2.45
C LEU A 172 6.43 7.37 2.60
N ALA A 173 7.15 7.62 3.69
CA ALA A 173 7.92 8.85 3.86
C ALA A 173 9.03 8.99 2.80
N TYR A 174 9.68 7.87 2.46
CA TYR A 174 10.65 7.81 1.36
C TYR A 174 9.99 8.12 0.01
N ILE A 175 8.86 7.48 -0.31
CA ILE A 175 8.11 7.72 -1.55
C ILE A 175 7.69 9.19 -1.62
N PHE A 176 7.13 9.73 -0.55
CA PHE A 176 6.70 11.12 -0.43
C PHE A 176 7.85 12.09 -0.75
N THR A 177 9.00 11.92 -0.09
CA THR A 177 10.16 12.80 -0.27
C THR A 177 10.68 12.77 -1.71
N ASN A 178 10.74 11.58 -2.31
CA ASN A 178 11.15 11.42 -3.71
C ASN A 178 10.12 12.00 -4.69
N ALA A 179 8.83 11.84 -4.42
CA ALA A 179 7.76 12.42 -5.23
C ALA A 179 7.80 13.96 -5.20
N VAL A 180 7.99 14.56 -4.02
CA VAL A 180 8.15 16.02 -3.87
C VAL A 180 9.40 16.51 -4.60
N SER A 181 10.54 15.84 -4.43
CA SER A 181 11.79 16.22 -5.10
C SER A 181 11.67 16.16 -6.62
N SER A 182 11.12 15.06 -7.16
CA SER A 182 10.86 14.90 -8.60
C SER A 182 9.89 15.97 -9.11
N LEU A 183 8.92 16.38 -8.29
CA LEU A 183 7.99 17.43 -8.66
C LEU A 183 8.60 18.83 -8.66
N ALA A 184 9.38 19.15 -7.62
CA ALA A 184 10.08 20.42 -7.52
C ALA A 184 11.01 20.64 -8.73
N LYS A 185 11.70 19.58 -9.18
CA LYS A 185 12.54 19.61 -10.39
C LYS A 185 11.74 19.84 -11.68
N SER A 186 10.53 19.29 -11.78
CA SER A 186 9.70 19.40 -13.00
C SER A 186 8.84 20.67 -13.07
N GLY A 187 8.78 21.48 -12.01
CA GLY A 187 8.05 22.75 -11.98
C GLY A 187 6.51 22.62 -12.10
N MET A 188 5.97 21.40 -12.01
CA MET A 188 4.55 21.13 -12.22
C MET A 188 3.75 21.15 -10.91
N ALA A 189 3.52 22.34 -10.33
CA ALA A 189 2.81 22.51 -9.04
C ALA A 189 1.44 21.79 -8.98
N LYS A 190 0.74 21.65 -10.11
CA LYS A 190 -0.56 20.95 -10.20
C LYS A 190 -0.49 19.43 -9.95
N MET A 191 0.70 18.83 -9.86
CA MET A 191 0.87 17.41 -9.52
C MET A 191 1.23 17.20 -8.02
N LEU A 192 1.17 18.24 -7.18
CA LEU A 192 1.42 18.13 -5.73
C LEU A 192 0.43 17.20 -5.01
N TYR A 193 -0.70 16.92 -5.65
CA TYR A 193 -1.68 15.96 -5.18
C TYR A 193 -1.13 14.52 -5.09
N VAL A 194 -0.11 14.14 -5.87
CA VAL A 194 0.50 12.80 -5.78
C VAL A 194 1.24 12.61 -4.45
N PRO A 195 2.18 13.49 -4.06
CA PRO A 195 2.71 13.49 -2.70
C PRO A 195 1.64 13.57 -1.62
N ALA A 196 0.62 14.43 -1.79
CA ALA A 196 -0.46 14.54 -0.80
C ALA A 196 -1.23 13.22 -0.62
N ALA A 197 -1.46 12.46 -1.69
CA ALA A 197 -2.07 11.14 -1.62
C ALA A 197 -1.21 10.14 -0.84
N PHE A 198 0.12 10.13 -1.03
CA PHE A 198 1.02 9.30 -0.22
C PHE A 198 1.08 9.74 1.24
N ALA A 199 0.98 11.04 1.53
CA ALA A 199 0.88 11.54 2.90
C ALA A 199 -0.41 11.06 3.60
N LEU A 200 -1.52 10.96 2.88
CA LEU A 200 -2.76 10.38 3.41
C LEU A 200 -2.62 8.87 3.67
N LEU A 201 -1.95 8.12 2.80
CA LEU A 201 -1.62 6.72 3.08
C LEU A 201 -0.66 6.57 4.27
N TRP A 202 0.27 7.50 4.45
CA TRP A 202 1.12 7.52 5.64
C TRP A 202 0.31 7.76 6.91
N LEU A 203 -0.66 8.69 6.84
CA LEU A 203 -1.57 8.99 7.95
C LEU A 203 -2.46 7.79 8.29
N GLU A 204 -2.88 6.98 7.30
CA GLU A 204 -3.53 5.69 7.56
C GLU A 204 -2.64 4.80 8.43
N GLN A 205 -1.39 4.55 8.03
CA GLN A 205 -0.49 3.68 8.78
C GLN A 205 -0.23 4.20 10.19
N TYR A 206 -0.01 5.51 10.34
CA TYR A 206 0.14 6.15 11.65
C TYR A 206 -1.11 5.97 12.53
N SER A 207 -2.30 6.17 11.96
CA SER A 207 -3.55 6.03 12.70
C SER A 207 -3.76 4.58 13.16
N LEU A 208 -3.39 3.61 12.33
CA LEU A 208 -3.39 2.20 12.71
C LEU A 208 -2.37 1.88 13.81
N VAL A 209 -1.21 2.54 13.85
CA VAL A 209 -0.27 2.42 14.98
C VAL A 209 -0.90 2.94 16.27
N MET A 210 -1.63 4.06 16.23
CA MET A 210 -2.35 4.55 17.40
C MET A 210 -3.38 3.53 17.90
N VAL A 211 -4.18 2.96 16.98
CA VAL A 211 -5.17 1.90 17.30
C VAL A 211 -4.54 0.74 18.06
N TYR A 212 -3.31 0.33 17.72
CA TYR A 212 -2.61 -0.75 18.43
C TYR A 212 -2.37 -0.40 19.92
N PHE A 213 -2.07 0.87 20.24
CA PHE A 213 -1.79 1.28 21.62
C PHE A 213 -3.03 1.63 22.43
N ASP A 214 -4.04 2.25 21.81
CA ASP A 214 -5.16 2.86 22.54
C ASP A 214 -6.54 2.26 22.19
N ASN A 215 -6.62 1.34 21.23
CA ASN A 215 -7.88 0.80 20.70
C ASN A 215 -8.91 1.88 20.33
N SER A 216 -8.44 3.05 19.89
CA SER A 216 -9.29 4.21 19.61
C SER A 216 -10.09 4.02 18.33
N VAL A 217 -11.42 4.02 18.48
CA VAL A 217 -12.38 4.00 17.37
C VAL A 217 -12.14 5.20 16.42
N PHE A 218 -11.78 6.36 16.97
CA PHE A 218 -11.50 7.55 16.18
C PHE A 218 -10.22 7.41 15.35
N ALA A 219 -9.17 6.81 15.92
CA ALA A 219 -7.95 6.52 15.18
C ALA A 219 -8.24 5.53 14.03
N PHE A 220 -9.06 4.51 14.27
CA PHE A 220 -9.45 3.57 13.22
C PHE A 220 -10.32 4.22 12.13
N ALA A 221 -11.33 5.00 12.51
CA ALA A 221 -12.14 5.74 11.54
C ALA A 221 -11.27 6.71 10.70
N GLY A 222 -10.32 7.39 11.37
CA GLY A 222 -9.32 8.23 10.73
C GLY A 222 -8.46 7.47 9.72
N SER A 223 -8.04 6.24 10.04
CA SER A 223 -7.25 5.42 9.11
C SER A 223 -8.03 5.06 7.85
N ILE A 224 -9.32 4.69 7.99
CA ILE A 224 -10.19 4.39 6.85
C ILE A 224 -10.36 5.62 5.95
N ILE A 225 -10.67 6.77 6.54
CA ILE A 225 -10.87 8.02 5.81
C ILE A 225 -9.59 8.41 5.07
N ALA A 226 -8.44 8.34 5.75
CA ALA A 226 -7.15 8.66 5.18
C ALA A 226 -6.79 7.72 4.01
N ARG A 227 -7.03 6.41 4.17
CA ARG A 227 -6.82 5.42 3.10
C ARG A 227 -7.65 5.71 1.86
N VAL A 228 -8.97 5.78 2.03
CA VAL A 228 -9.90 5.97 0.90
C VAL A 228 -9.68 7.35 0.26
N GLY A 229 -9.49 8.39 1.07
CA GLY A 229 -9.17 9.73 0.60
C GLY A 229 -7.86 9.79 -0.18
N GLY A 230 -6.81 9.13 0.31
CA GLY A 230 -5.52 9.03 -0.36
C GLY A 230 -5.62 8.33 -1.71
N LEU A 231 -6.26 7.16 -1.77
CA LEU A 231 -6.47 6.41 -3.01
C LEU A 231 -7.37 7.18 -4.00
N ALA A 232 -8.44 7.82 -3.51
CA ALA A 232 -9.35 8.60 -4.36
C ALA A 232 -8.64 9.81 -4.96
N LEU A 233 -7.85 10.53 -4.16
CA LEU A 233 -7.04 11.65 -4.62
C LEU A 233 -6.05 11.20 -5.69
N PHE A 234 -5.38 10.06 -5.46
CA PHE A 234 -4.45 9.49 -6.44
C PHE A 234 -5.15 9.15 -7.76
N ALA A 235 -6.28 8.44 -7.69
CA ALA A 235 -7.07 8.07 -8.87
C ALA A 235 -7.57 9.30 -9.64
N TYR A 236 -8.04 10.33 -8.93
CA TYR A 236 -8.47 11.59 -9.51
C TYR A 236 -7.35 12.28 -10.31
N VAL A 237 -6.15 12.35 -9.74
CA VAL A 237 -4.99 12.96 -10.41
C VAL A 237 -4.63 12.19 -11.67
N MET A 238 -4.57 10.87 -11.59
CA MET A 238 -4.26 10.02 -12.74
C MET A 238 -5.30 10.14 -13.86
N HIS A 239 -6.59 10.20 -13.50
CA HIS A 239 -7.67 10.45 -14.45
C HIS A 239 -7.51 11.81 -15.14
N SER A 240 -7.28 12.87 -14.36
CA SER A 240 -7.12 14.23 -14.88
C SER A 240 -5.92 14.37 -15.83
N ALA A 241 -4.80 13.72 -15.51
CA ALA A 241 -3.59 13.74 -16.32
C ALA A 241 -3.78 12.97 -17.65
N THR A 242 -4.49 11.84 -17.60
CA THR A 242 -4.75 11.00 -18.79
C THR A 242 -5.75 11.66 -19.74
N SER A 243 -6.80 12.28 -19.20
CA SER A 243 -7.82 12.98 -19.99
C SER A 243 -7.23 14.15 -20.80
N ARG A 244 -6.35 14.96 -20.18
CA ARG A 244 -5.70 16.08 -20.87
C ARG A 244 -4.81 15.65 -22.03
N ARG A 245 -4.01 14.59 -21.85
CA ARG A 245 -3.18 14.04 -22.94
C ARG A 245 -4.02 13.61 -24.13
N ARG A 246 -5.22 13.07 -23.89
CA ARG A 246 -6.12 12.67 -24.98
C ARG A 246 -6.61 13.88 -25.78
N ILE A 247 -7.04 14.94 -25.08
CA ILE A 247 -7.51 16.19 -25.70
C ILE A 247 -6.39 16.83 -26.53
N GLU A 248 -5.15 16.88 -26.02
CA GLU A 248 -4.00 17.43 -26.74
C GLU A 248 -3.65 16.62 -28.00
N VAL A 249 -3.73 15.29 -27.94
CA VAL A 249 -3.49 14.42 -29.10
C VAL A 249 -4.59 14.55 -30.15
N GLU A 250 -5.85 14.67 -29.73
CA GLU A 250 -6.98 14.89 -30.64
C GLU A 250 -6.89 16.26 -31.31
N ALA A 251 -6.50 17.31 -30.59
CA ALA A 251 -6.27 18.65 -31.14
C ALA A 251 -5.13 18.68 -32.18
N ARG A 252 -4.04 17.93 -31.97
CA ARG A 252 -2.93 17.82 -32.94
C ARG A 252 -3.28 17.03 -34.20
N LYS A 253 -4.29 16.16 -34.15
CA LYS A 253 -4.77 15.41 -35.32
C LYS A 253 -5.78 16.20 -36.15
N ALA A 254 -6.36 17.26 -35.58
CA ALA A 254 -7.36 18.11 -36.21
C ALA A 254 -6.76 19.40 -36.83
N ALA A 255 -5.48 19.68 -36.57
CA ALA A 255 -4.68 20.77 -37.15
C ALA A 255 -3.82 20.23 -38.30
#